data_AF-A0A359D7J4-F1
#
_entry.id   AF-A0A359D7J4-F1
#
_cell.length_a   1.000
_cell.length_b   1.000
_cell.length_c   1.000
_cell.angle_alpha   90.00
_cell.angle_beta   90.00
_cell.angle_gamma   90.00
#
_symmetry.space_group_name_H-M   'P 1'
#
loop_
_entity.id
_entity.type
_entity.pdbx_description
1 polymer ?
#
loop_
_entity_poly.entity_id
_entity_poly.type
_entity_poly.pdbx_seq_one_letter_code
_entity_poly.pdbx_strand_id
1 'polypeptide(L)'
;GKQDQYLLLPSELDSQHCGVFSVDRVTGWKPGGKGYEEYVPFESFEHDPSFDVPLARPHYSVRQQPSLLGDGLETYLSFGLRNLD
;
A
#
# COMPACT_ATOMS: atom_id res chain seq x y z
N GLY A 1 -5.90 7.74 14.38
CA GLY A 1 -4.46 7.50 14.51
C GLY A 1 -3.99 6.84 13.25
N LYS A 2 -2.87 7.28 12.66
CA LYS A 2 -2.29 6.61 11.50
C LYS A 2 -1.74 5.27 12.01
N GLN A 3 -2.37 4.16 11.60
CA GLN A 3 -1.74 2.85 11.78
C GLN A 3 -0.60 2.74 10.75
N ASP A 4 0.47 2.06 11.13
CA ASP A 4 1.60 1.85 10.22
C ASP A 4 1.28 0.81 9.14
N GLN A 5 0.35 -0.11 9.45
CA GLN A 5 -0.02 -1.24 8.60
C GLN A 5 -1.54 -1.42 8.58
N TYR A 6 -2.09 -1.73 7.41
CA TYR A 6 -3.53 -1.91 7.16
C TYR A 6 -3.77 -3.29 6.55
N LEU A 7 -4.62 -4.11 7.17
CA LEU A 7 -5.03 -5.40 6.61
C LEU A 7 -5.92 -5.19 5.39
N LEU A 8 -5.58 -5.80 4.27
CA LEU A 8 -6.39 -5.81 3.06
C LEU A 8 -7.34 -7.00 3.07
N LEU A 9 -8.63 -6.72 3.01
CA LEU A 9 -9.68 -7.73 2.97
C LEU A 9 -10.46 -7.62 1.66
N PRO A 10 -10.75 -8.76 0.99
CA PRO A 10 -11.70 -8.81 -0.11
C PRO A 10 -13.07 -8.28 0.33
N SER A 11 -13.75 -7.48 -0.50
CA SER A 11 -14.97 -6.77 -0.11
C SER A 11 -16.23 -7.63 -0.07
N GLU A 12 -16.31 -8.67 -0.92
CA GLU A 12 -17.57 -9.40 -1.18
C GLU A 12 -17.49 -10.92 -0.97
N LEU A 13 -16.28 -11.45 -0.81
CA LEU A 13 -16.06 -12.90 -0.68
C LEU A 13 -15.67 -13.24 0.75
N ASP A 14 -16.11 -14.40 1.23
CA ASP A 14 -15.66 -14.93 2.51
C ASP A 14 -14.14 -15.16 2.45
N SER A 15 -13.43 -14.62 3.44
CA SER A 15 -12.00 -14.82 3.66
C SER A 15 -11.56 -16.30 3.68
N GLN A 16 -12.46 -17.25 3.97
CA GLN A 16 -12.15 -18.68 3.89
C GLN A 16 -11.93 -19.20 2.46
N HIS A 17 -12.41 -18.47 1.45
CA HIS A 17 -12.41 -18.93 0.05
C HIS A 17 -11.67 -17.98 -0.89
N CYS A 18 -11.16 -16.87 -0.38
CA CYS A 18 -10.46 -15.88 -1.18
C CYS A 18 -9.33 -15.22 -0.38
N GLY A 19 -8.30 -14.79 -1.10
CA GLY A 19 -7.18 -14.06 -0.53
C GLY A 19 -6.65 -13.06 -1.54
N VAL A 20 -5.83 -12.14 -1.06
CA VAL A 20 -5.15 -11.18 -1.94
C VAL A 20 -3.95 -11.88 -2.57
N PHE A 21 -3.95 -11.97 -3.91
CA PHE A 21 -2.81 -12.51 -4.65
C PHE A 21 -1.71 -11.46 -4.85
N SER A 22 -2.06 -10.28 -5.36
CA SER A 22 -1.15 -9.17 -5.60
C SER A 22 -1.83 -7.81 -5.37
N VAL A 23 -1.00 -6.78 -5.18
CA VAL A 23 -1.44 -5.37 -5.20
C VAL A 23 -0.73 -4.69 -6.37
N ASP A 24 -1.42 -4.59 -7.49
CA ASP A 24 -0.81 -4.12 -8.74
C ASP A 24 -0.66 -2.60 -8.78
N ARG A 25 -1.58 -1.86 -8.13
CA ARG A 25 -1.55 -0.40 -8.11
C ARG A 25 -2.27 0.17 -6.90
N VAL A 26 -1.73 1.27 -6.38
CA VAL A 26 -2.34 2.04 -5.29
C VAL A 26 -2.49 3.49 -5.71
N THR A 27 -3.71 4.01 -5.59
CA THR A 27 -4.05 5.41 -5.91
C THR A 27 -4.77 6.05 -4.73
N GLY A 28 -4.30 7.21 -4.29
CA GLY A 28 -4.91 7.98 -3.21
C GLY A 28 -5.54 9.27 -3.71
N TRP A 29 -6.41 9.86 -2.89
CA TRP A 29 -7.00 11.18 -3.12
C TRP A 29 -6.12 12.28 -2.51
N LYS A 30 -5.90 13.39 -3.24
CA LYS A 30 -5.24 14.59 -2.69
C LYS A 30 -6.27 15.48 -1.96
N PRO A 31 -6.04 15.86 -0.69
CA PRO A 31 -6.95 16.76 0.01
C PRO A 31 -7.07 18.10 -0.73
N GLY A 32 -8.20 18.78 -0.57
CA GLY A 32 -8.46 20.07 -1.23
C GLY A 32 -8.78 19.97 -2.72
N GLY A 33 -9.22 18.82 -3.21
CA GLY A 33 -9.66 18.65 -4.60
C GLY A 33 -8.52 18.64 -5.63
N LYS A 34 -7.27 18.42 -5.19
CA LYS A 34 -6.08 18.42 -6.05
C LYS A 34 -5.93 17.12 -6.89
N GLY A 35 -7.01 16.35 -7.06
CA GLY A 35 -7.05 15.13 -7.86
C GLY A 35 -6.50 13.89 -7.17
N TYR A 36 -5.99 12.95 -7.98
CA TYR A 36 -5.45 11.67 -7.53
C TYR A 36 -3.91 11.71 -7.45
N GLU A 37 -3.35 10.80 -6.67
CA GLU A 37 -1.92 10.54 -6.60
C GLU A 37 -1.65 9.05 -6.64
N GLU A 38 -0.76 8.62 -7.52
CA GLU A 38 -0.28 7.25 -7.53
C GLU A 38 0.84 7.08 -6.50
N TYR A 39 0.78 5.99 -5.76
CA TYR A 39 1.83 5.55 -4.86
C TYR A 39 2.68 4.52 -5.59
N VAL A 40 4.00 4.63 -5.49
CA VAL A 40 4.94 3.64 -6.05
C VAL A 40 5.19 2.50 -5.07
N PRO A 41 5.50 1.27 -5.53
CA PRO A 41 6.01 0.23 -4.65
C PRO A 41 7.31 0.67 -3.98
N PHE A 42 7.53 0.28 -2.72
CA PHE A 42 8.79 0.54 -2.04
C PHE A 42 9.97 -0.06 -2.81
N GLU A 43 9.79 -1.27 -3.33
CA GLU A 43 10.80 -2.02 -4.08
C GLU A 43 11.15 -1.39 -5.45
N SER A 44 10.42 -0.36 -5.90
CA SER A 44 10.78 0.38 -7.12
C SER A 44 11.85 1.45 -6.89
N PHE A 45 12.15 1.80 -5.63
CA PHE A 45 13.11 2.85 -5.23
C PHE A 45 12.78 4.28 -5.71
N GLU A 46 11.68 4.48 -6.44
CA GLU A 46 11.26 5.81 -6.96
C GLU A 46 10.81 6.79 -5.87
N HIS A 47 10.79 6.34 -4.62
CA HIS A 47 10.49 7.17 -3.46
C HIS A 47 11.72 7.88 -2.89
N ASP A 48 12.91 7.55 -3.35
CA ASP A 48 14.17 8.12 -2.90
C ASP A 48 14.82 8.91 -4.06
N PRO A 49 14.99 10.23 -3.92
CA PRO A 49 15.56 11.09 -4.96
C PRO A 49 17.08 10.89 -5.15
N SER A 50 17.72 10.04 -4.34
CA SER A 50 19.09 9.58 -4.60
C SER A 50 19.17 8.53 -5.71
N PHE A 51 18.04 7.92 -6.07
CA PHE A 51 17.88 7.11 -7.28
C PHE A 51 17.44 8.01 -8.44
N ASP A 52 17.46 7.51 -9.68
CA ASP A 52 17.27 8.27 -10.94
C ASP A 52 15.88 8.95 -11.13
N VAL A 53 15.25 9.42 -10.05
CA VAL A 53 13.98 10.15 -10.01
C VAL A 53 14.21 11.59 -9.52
N PRO A 54 13.68 12.62 -10.22
CA PRO A 54 13.90 14.02 -9.83
C PRO A 54 13.25 14.44 -8.50
N LEU A 55 12.19 13.74 -8.08
CA LEU A 55 11.39 14.07 -6.90
C LEU A 55 10.95 12.79 -6.21
N ALA A 56 11.03 12.78 -4.87
CA ALA A 56 10.52 11.69 -4.05
C ALA A 56 9.02 11.49 -4.28
N ARG A 57 8.61 10.27 -4.61
CA ARG A 57 7.20 9.89 -4.79
C ARG A 57 6.65 9.23 -3.50
N PRO A 58 5.36 9.44 -3.17
CA PRO A 58 4.75 8.68 -2.10
C PRO A 58 4.75 7.19 -2.46
N HIS A 59 4.92 6.32 -1.47
CA HIS A 59 5.08 4.89 -1.72
C HIS A 59 4.29 4.02 -0.76
N TYR A 60 4.15 2.76 -1.15
CA TYR A 60 3.54 1.72 -0.34
C TYR A 60 4.44 0.48 -0.28
N SER A 61 4.29 -0.32 0.77
CA SER A 61 4.88 -1.66 0.84
C SER A 61 3.79 -2.69 1.14
N VAL A 62 3.98 -3.89 0.61
CA VAL A 62 3.07 -5.02 0.79
C VAL A 62 3.79 -6.08 1.60
N ARG A 63 3.16 -6.57 2.66
CA ARG A 63 3.66 -7.69 3.45
C ARG A 63 2.61 -8.78 3.52
N GLN A 64 3.01 -9.99 3.18
CA GLN A 64 2.19 -11.19 3.38
C GLN A 64 2.77 -12.02 4.52
N GLN A 65 1.91 -12.46 5.43
CA GLN A 65 2.30 -13.32 6.56
C GLN A 65 1.21 -14.36 6.85
N PRO A 66 1.56 -15.51 7.43
CA PRO A 66 0.55 -16.48 7.88
C PRO A 66 -0.45 -15.83 8.84
N SER A 67 -1.73 -16.17 8.72
CA SER A 67 -2.74 -15.66 9.65
C SER A 67 -2.52 -16.19 11.07
N LEU A 68 -2.81 -15.34 12.06
CA LEU A 68 -2.74 -15.71 13.48
C LEU A 68 -4.05 -16.32 14.01
N LEU A 69 -5.17 -16.09 13.31
CA LEU A 69 -6.52 -16.45 13.78
C LEU A 69 -7.18 -17.56 12.95
N GLY A 70 -6.53 -18.03 11.89
CA GLY A 70 -7.05 -19.07 11.00
C GLY A 70 -6.00 -19.56 10.01
N ASP A 71 -6.46 -20.32 9.03
CA ASP A 71 -5.62 -20.78 7.92
C ASP A 71 -5.54 -19.70 6.82
N GLY A 72 -4.35 -19.52 6.22
CA GLY A 72 -4.15 -18.65 5.07
C GLY A 72 -3.09 -17.57 5.27
N LEU A 73 -3.03 -16.63 4.30
CA LEU A 73 -2.11 -15.49 4.31
C LEU A 73 -2.89 -14.19 4.52
N GLU A 74 -2.43 -13.38 5.47
CA GLU A 74 -2.87 -12.01 5.64
C GLU A 74 -1.98 -11.08 4.81
N THR A 75 -2.60 -10.16 4.07
CA THR A 75 -1.89 -9.15 3.28
C THR A 75 -2.04 -7.78 3.94
N TYR A 76 -0.92 -7.18 4.30
CA TYR A 76 -0.85 -5.86 4.92
C TYR A 76 -0.27 -4.85 3.94
N LEU A 77 -0.86 -3.65 3.93
CA LEU A 77 -0.41 -2.49 3.18
C LEU A 77 0.13 -1.44 4.16
N SER A 78 1.30 -0.88 3.87
CA SER A 78 1.89 0.22 4.66
C SER A 78 2.16 1.41 3.73
N PHE A 79 2.12 2.63 4.29
CA PHE A 79 2.28 3.86 3.50
C PHE A 79 3.41 4.75 4.04
N GLY A 80 4.38 5.01 3.17
CA GLY A 80 5.46 5.95 3.41
C GLY A 80 5.06 7.41 3.18
N LEU A 81 5.95 8.34 3.58
CA LEU A 81 5.68 9.77 3.55
C LEU A 81 5.26 10.25 2.16
N ARG A 82 4.07 10.83 2.16
CA ARG A 82 3.67 11.90 1.26
C ARG A 82 4.27 13.15 1.89
N ASN A 83 5.31 13.75 1.30
CA ASN A 83 5.74 15.07 1.74
C ASN A 83 4.55 16.01 1.51
N LEU A 84 3.85 16.32 2.60
CA LEU A 84 2.81 17.31 2.64
C LEU A 84 3.52 18.61 3.01
N ASP A 85 4.03 19.31 2.00
CA ASP A 85 4.40 20.71 2.14
C ASP A 85 3.21 21.53 2.68
#